data_AF-A0A255HP87-F1
#
_entry.id   AF-A0A255HP87-F1
#
_cell.length_a   1.000
_cell.length_b   1.000
_cell.length_c   1.000
_cell.angle_alpha   90.00
_cell.angle_beta   90.00
_cell.angle_gamma   90.00
#
_symmetry.space_group_name_H-M   'P 1'
#
loop_
_entity.id
_entity.type
_entity.pdbx_description
1 polymer ?
#
loop_
_entity_poly.entity_id
_entity_poly.type
_entity_poly.pdbx_seq_one_letter_code
_entity_poly.pdbx_strand_id
1 'polypeptide(L)'
;MSKELLACLLTGREYGKEMLKEEEMQAKTAGLIVIFGASDDLMELRGAIDGEQYCPDGGTALIDARGLLLDRDNIESDVHLRDFFAREPLARKVEALWDKEDGISWTYRTDVPHATFEIEEDGETYCRGIVIDVADLAPAA
;
A
#
# COMPACT_ATOMS: atom_id res chain seq x y z
N MET A 1 12.58 7.04 11.39
CA MET A 1 12.64 5.66 10.86
C MET A 1 12.68 5.76 9.35
N SER A 2 13.51 4.98 8.64
CA SER A 2 13.50 4.95 7.17
C SER A 2 12.61 3.83 6.66
N LYS A 3 12.24 3.86 5.37
CA LYS A 3 11.45 2.79 4.74
C LYS A 3 12.17 1.45 4.76
N GLU A 4 13.49 1.43 4.58
CA GLU A 4 14.32 0.22 4.64
C GLU A 4 14.35 -0.35 6.07
N LEU A 5 14.49 0.51 7.09
CA LEU A 5 14.51 0.05 8.48
C LEU A 5 13.15 -0.51 8.90
N LEU A 6 12.05 0.12 8.48
CA LEU A 6 10.72 -0.40 8.74
C LEU A 6 10.49 -1.73 8.00
N ALA A 7 10.84 -1.81 6.72
CA ALA A 7 10.70 -3.05 5.94
C ALA A 7 11.48 -4.23 6.57
N CYS A 8 12.71 -3.99 7.02
CA CYS A 8 13.49 -5.00 7.76
C CYS A 8 12.81 -5.43 9.06
N LEU A 9 12.13 -4.52 9.77
CA LEU A 9 11.41 -4.82 11.02
C LEU A 9 10.13 -5.65 10.77
N LEU A 10 9.47 -5.42 9.64
CA LEU A 10 8.22 -6.09 9.27
C LEU A 10 8.44 -7.44 8.56
N THR A 11 9.67 -7.76 8.16
CA THR A 11 9.98 -9.03 7.49
C THR A 11 9.84 -10.20 8.46
N GLY A 12 9.16 -11.27 8.04
CA GLY A 12 8.89 -12.46 8.86
C GLY A 12 7.69 -12.29 9.80
N ARG A 13 6.83 -11.29 9.57
CA ARG A 13 5.58 -11.13 10.32
C ARG A 13 4.56 -12.14 9.82
N GLU A 14 3.79 -12.68 10.74
CA GLU A 14 2.72 -13.62 10.42
C GLU A 14 1.48 -12.90 9.90
N TYR A 15 0.75 -13.54 9.00
CA TYR A 15 -0.60 -13.13 8.59
C TYR A 15 -1.51 -12.91 9.82
N GLY A 16 -2.26 -11.81 9.81
CA GLY A 16 -3.04 -11.28 10.94
C GLY A 16 -2.22 -10.58 12.04
N LYS A 17 -0.90 -10.45 11.87
CA LYS A 17 0.04 -9.80 12.81
C LYS A 17 1.10 -8.98 12.06
N GLU A 18 0.70 -8.38 10.95
CA GLU A 18 1.59 -7.73 9.98
C GLU A 18 2.32 -6.54 10.60
N MET A 19 1.67 -5.82 11.52
CA MET A 19 2.20 -4.59 12.09
C MET A 19 1.65 -4.32 13.51
N LEU A 20 2.52 -3.85 14.41
CA LEU A 20 2.14 -3.37 15.74
C LEU A 20 1.67 -1.91 15.68
N LYS A 21 0.81 -1.50 16.64
CA LYS A 21 0.31 -0.12 16.73
C LYS A 21 1.42 0.90 16.93
N GLU A 22 2.46 0.56 17.70
CA GLU A 22 3.61 1.42 17.91
C GLU A 22 4.41 1.60 16.62
N GLU A 23 4.56 0.56 15.81
CA GLU A 23 5.25 0.61 14.52
C GLU A 23 4.46 1.46 13.52
N GLU A 24 3.13 1.33 13.51
CA GLU A 24 2.23 2.15 12.68
C GLU A 24 2.35 3.64 13.04
N MET A 25 2.39 3.95 14.35
CA MET A 25 2.61 5.32 14.82
C MET A 25 3.99 5.86 14.42
N GLN A 26 5.03 5.01 14.46
CA GLN A 26 6.37 5.39 14.01
C GLN A 26 6.40 5.63 12.50
N ALA A 27 5.72 4.78 11.71
CA ALA A 27 5.59 4.95 10.26
C ALA A 27 4.87 6.27 9.94
N LYS A 28 3.74 6.53 10.61
CA LYS A 28 2.99 7.79 10.52
C LYS A 28 3.85 9.01 10.81
N THR A 29 4.61 8.97 11.90
CA THR A 29 5.51 10.07 12.30
C THR A 29 6.63 10.28 11.29
N ALA A 30 7.09 9.21 10.64
CA ALA A 30 8.14 9.25 9.64
C ALA A 30 7.64 9.57 8.21
N GLY A 31 6.33 9.72 8.01
CA GLY A 31 5.76 9.92 6.66
C GLY A 31 5.80 8.66 5.80
N LEU A 32 5.81 7.47 6.41
CA LEU A 32 5.88 6.19 5.71
C LEU A 32 4.50 5.53 5.62
N ILE A 33 4.25 4.87 4.48
CA ILE A 33 3.07 4.07 4.21
C ILE A 33 3.53 2.63 4.03
N VAL A 34 2.91 1.70 4.75
CA VAL A 34 3.09 0.27 4.59
C VAL A 34 1.92 -0.26 3.76
N ILE A 35 2.23 -1.01 2.71
CA ILE A 35 1.25 -1.58 1.78
C ILE A 35 1.44 -3.09 1.73
N PHE A 36 0.37 -3.84 1.98
CA PHE A 36 0.40 -5.31 2.00
C PHE A 36 -0.99 -5.90 1.76
N GLY A 37 -1.02 -7.20 1.48
CA GLY A 37 -2.25 -7.94 1.28
C GLY A 37 -2.84 -8.36 2.61
N ALA A 38 -4.15 -8.18 2.78
CA ALA A 38 -4.89 -8.44 4.00
C ALA A 38 -6.11 -9.32 3.72
N SER A 39 -5.89 -10.62 3.47
CA SER A 39 -6.84 -11.60 2.90
C SER A 39 -6.69 -11.74 1.39
N ASP A 40 -7.51 -12.58 0.77
CA ASP A 40 -7.52 -12.93 -0.65
C ASP A 40 -8.08 -11.85 -1.59
N ASP A 41 -8.66 -10.78 -1.06
CA ASP A 41 -9.37 -9.77 -1.85
C ASP A 41 -9.02 -8.31 -1.48
N LEU A 42 -8.13 -8.10 -0.52
CA LEU A 42 -7.91 -6.79 0.08
C LEU A 42 -6.43 -6.40 0.07
N MET A 43 -6.17 -5.21 -0.45
CA MET A 43 -4.92 -4.48 -0.24
C MET A 43 -5.13 -3.47 0.88
N GLU A 44 -4.24 -3.47 1.87
CA GLU A 44 -4.29 -2.57 3.02
C GLU A 44 -3.11 -1.59 3.02
N LEU A 45 -3.39 -0.36 3.45
CA LEU A 45 -2.43 0.72 3.66
C LEU A 45 -2.48 1.11 5.14
N ARG A 46 -1.31 1.15 5.80
CA ARG A 46 -1.18 1.60 7.20
C ARG A 46 -0.03 2.60 7.37
N GLY A 47 -0.21 3.57 8.27
CA GLY A 47 0.85 4.48 8.71
C GLY A 47 0.52 5.96 8.48
N ALA A 48 1.27 6.62 7.60
CA ALA A 48 1.01 8.03 7.28
C ALA A 48 -0.31 8.24 6.54
N ILE A 49 -0.68 7.25 5.72
CA ILE A 49 -1.97 7.13 5.05
C ILE A 49 -2.53 5.75 5.42
N ASP A 50 -3.76 5.76 5.91
CA ASP A 50 -4.52 4.56 6.24
C ASP A 50 -5.61 4.37 5.19
N GLY A 51 -5.83 3.14 4.73
CA GLY A 51 -6.83 2.86 3.71
C GLY A 51 -6.88 1.41 3.29
N GLU A 52 -7.95 1.08 2.57
CA GLU A 52 -8.23 -0.27 2.09
C GLU A 52 -8.69 -0.19 0.65
N GLN A 53 -8.16 -1.07 -0.20
CA GLN A 53 -8.58 -1.24 -1.58
C GLN A 53 -9.06 -2.67 -1.78
N TYR A 54 -10.37 -2.81 -1.98
CA TYR A 54 -10.95 -4.06 -2.44
C TYR A 54 -10.48 -4.32 -3.88
N CYS A 55 -9.74 -5.40 -4.10
CA CYS A 55 -9.14 -5.75 -5.38
C CYS A 55 -8.97 -7.27 -5.52
N PRO A 56 -10.08 -8.04 -5.58
CA PRO A 56 -10.00 -9.47 -5.85
C PRO A 56 -9.30 -9.70 -7.19
N ASP A 57 -8.41 -10.69 -7.25
CA ASP A 57 -7.52 -10.97 -8.38
C ASP A 57 -6.50 -9.85 -8.71
N GLY A 58 -6.29 -8.91 -7.78
CA GLY A 58 -5.40 -7.77 -7.92
C GLY A 58 -6.09 -6.53 -8.49
N GLY A 59 -5.31 -5.48 -8.77
CA GLY A 59 -5.85 -4.21 -9.22
C GLY A 59 -4.83 -3.08 -9.23
N THR A 60 -5.28 -1.85 -9.48
CA THR A 60 -4.43 -0.65 -9.41
C THR A 60 -5.02 0.33 -8.43
N ALA A 61 -4.29 0.61 -7.36
CA ALA A 61 -4.56 1.69 -6.44
C ALA A 61 -3.91 2.99 -6.96
N LEU A 62 -4.63 4.10 -6.84
CA LEU A 62 -4.10 5.44 -7.05
C LEU A 62 -3.89 6.11 -5.70
N ILE A 63 -2.65 6.52 -5.43
CA ILE A 63 -2.26 7.07 -4.13
C ILE A 63 -1.57 8.41 -4.34
N ASP A 64 -1.95 9.40 -3.56
CA ASP A 64 -1.22 10.67 -3.44
C ASP A 64 -0.95 11.01 -1.97
N ALA A 65 -0.28 12.13 -1.72
CA ALA A 65 0.03 12.57 -0.35
C ALA A 65 -1.21 12.89 0.51
N ARG A 66 -2.41 12.96 -0.07
CA ARG A 66 -3.68 13.14 0.66
C ARG A 66 -4.35 11.81 0.99
N GLY A 67 -3.94 10.70 0.38
CA GLY A 67 -4.46 9.37 0.65
C GLY A 67 -4.70 8.53 -0.61
N LEU A 68 -5.31 7.37 -0.39
CA LEU A 68 -5.86 6.53 -1.44
C LEU A 68 -7.02 7.26 -2.14
N LEU A 69 -7.05 7.24 -3.47
CA LEU A 69 -8.17 7.75 -4.25
C LEU A 69 -9.28 6.70 -4.30
N LEU A 70 -10.52 7.16 -4.25
CA LEU A 70 -11.69 6.31 -4.41
C LEU A 70 -11.75 5.75 -5.84
N ASP A 71 -12.29 4.54 -5.98
CA ASP A 71 -12.69 4.02 -7.29
C ASP A 71 -13.68 4.99 -7.93
N ARG A 72 -13.34 5.45 -9.14
CA ARG A 72 -14.13 6.42 -9.90
C ARG A 72 -15.59 5.98 -10.04
N ASP A 73 -15.83 4.69 -10.28
CA ASP A 73 -17.17 4.17 -10.53
C ASP A 73 -18.04 4.17 -9.26
N ASN A 74 -17.42 4.24 -8.09
CA ASN A 74 -18.09 4.34 -6.79
C ASN A 74 -18.34 5.79 -6.33
N ILE A 75 -17.98 6.79 -7.14
CA ILE A 75 -18.18 8.22 -6.80
C ILE A 75 -19.45 8.78 -7.45
N GLU A 76 -20.48 9.03 -6.64
CA GLU A 76 -21.74 9.64 -7.07
C GLU A 76 -21.79 11.18 -6.89
N SER A 77 -21.00 11.73 -5.97
CA SER A 77 -21.03 13.16 -5.62
C SER A 77 -20.18 14.02 -6.56
N ASP A 78 -20.77 15.07 -7.14
CA ASP A 78 -20.07 16.06 -7.98
C ASP A 78 -18.82 16.67 -7.30
N VAL A 79 -18.86 16.85 -5.98
CA VAL A 79 -17.73 17.43 -5.23
C VAL A 79 -16.57 16.44 -5.16
N HIS A 80 -16.86 15.18 -4.86
CA HIS A 80 -15.84 14.11 -4.84
C HIS A 80 -15.31 13.83 -6.24
N LEU A 81 -16.16 13.97 -7.25
CA LEU A 81 -15.80 13.86 -8.65
C LEU A 81 -14.76 14.91 -9.08
N ARG A 82 -15.00 16.16 -8.70
CA ARG A 82 -14.05 17.26 -8.95
C ARG A 82 -12.72 17.03 -8.22
N ASP A 83 -12.77 16.53 -6.98
CA ASP A 83 -11.55 16.19 -6.23
C ASP A 83 -10.78 15.04 -6.90
N PHE A 84 -11.48 13.98 -7.32
CA PHE A 84 -10.89 12.85 -8.03
C PHE A 84 -10.18 13.30 -9.31
N PHE A 85 -10.85 14.04 -10.20
CA PHE A 85 -10.24 14.49 -11.45
C PHE A 85 -9.09 15.48 -11.25
N ALA A 86 -9.06 16.22 -10.13
CA ALA A 86 -7.93 17.07 -9.79
C ALA A 86 -6.72 16.28 -9.28
N ARG A 87 -6.94 15.13 -8.64
CA ARG A 87 -5.89 14.30 -8.01
C ARG A 87 -5.37 13.20 -8.92
N GLU A 88 -6.24 12.53 -9.68
CA GLU A 88 -5.91 11.37 -10.54
C GLU A 88 -4.68 11.60 -11.44
N PRO A 89 -4.52 12.75 -12.13
CA PRO A 89 -3.36 12.97 -13.00
C PRO A 89 -2.03 13.10 -12.25
N LEU A 90 -2.09 13.37 -10.94
CA LEU A 90 -0.94 13.58 -10.06
C LEU A 90 -0.66 12.36 -9.16
N ALA A 91 -1.64 11.46 -9.04
CA ALA A 91 -1.56 10.28 -8.21
C ALA A 91 -0.57 9.27 -8.78
N ARG A 92 0.09 8.54 -7.88
CA ARG A 92 0.99 7.44 -8.22
C ARG A 92 0.22 6.13 -8.26
N LYS A 93 0.63 5.25 -9.17
CA LYS A 93 0.02 3.94 -9.33
C LYS A 93 0.75 2.92 -8.49
N VAL A 94 0.02 2.15 -7.69
CA VAL A 94 0.49 0.93 -7.06
C VAL A 94 -0.38 -0.20 -7.56
N GLU A 95 0.21 -1.10 -8.32
CA GLU A 95 -0.47 -2.27 -8.85
C GLU A 95 -0.32 -3.42 -7.85
N ALA A 96 -1.45 -3.93 -7.38
CA ALA A 96 -1.55 -5.13 -6.57
C ALA A 96 -1.67 -6.34 -7.49
N LEU A 97 -0.76 -7.29 -7.34
CA LEU A 97 -0.61 -8.46 -8.21
C LEU A 97 -0.97 -9.70 -7.40
N TRP A 98 -2.10 -10.31 -7.72
CA TRP A 98 -2.56 -11.57 -7.14
C TRP A 98 -2.03 -12.77 -7.91
N ASP A 99 -1.35 -13.68 -7.21
CA ASP A 99 -0.83 -14.95 -7.73
C ASP A 99 -0.05 -14.77 -9.06
N LYS A 100 0.86 -13.78 -9.08
CA LYS A 100 1.71 -13.47 -10.24
C LYS A 100 3.17 -13.90 -10.06
N GLU A 101 3.56 -14.24 -8.84
CA GLU A 101 4.85 -14.82 -8.52
C GLU A 101 4.64 -16.19 -7.88
N ASP A 102 5.46 -17.17 -8.26
CA ASP A 102 5.32 -18.56 -7.84
C ASP A 102 5.39 -18.66 -6.30
N GLY A 103 4.33 -19.18 -5.70
CA GLY A 103 4.23 -19.39 -4.25
C GLY A 103 4.02 -18.13 -3.41
N ILE A 104 3.68 -16.98 -4.01
CA ILE A 104 3.38 -15.74 -3.26
C ILE A 104 2.04 -15.16 -3.73
N SER A 105 1.07 -15.11 -2.82
CA SER A 105 -0.29 -14.63 -3.10
C SER A 105 -0.31 -13.16 -3.48
N TRP A 106 0.39 -12.30 -2.74
CA TRP A 106 0.41 -10.85 -2.97
C TRP A 106 1.80 -10.32 -3.27
N THR A 107 1.91 -9.57 -4.37
CA THR A 107 3.07 -8.73 -4.67
C THR A 107 2.62 -7.38 -5.21
N TYR A 108 3.52 -6.40 -5.25
CA TYR A 108 3.20 -5.04 -5.69
C TYR A 108 4.19 -4.54 -6.74
N ARG A 109 3.66 -3.76 -7.71
CA ARG A 109 4.45 -3.09 -8.73
C ARG A 109 4.15 -1.60 -8.76
N THR A 110 5.20 -0.79 -8.72
CA THR A 110 5.11 0.67 -8.81
C THR A 110 6.44 1.26 -9.28
N ASP A 111 6.39 2.47 -9.84
CA ASP A 111 7.57 3.28 -10.17
C ASP A 111 7.98 4.20 -8.99
N VAL A 112 7.23 4.19 -7.89
CA VAL A 112 7.58 4.91 -6.67
C VAL A 112 8.73 4.20 -5.95
N PRO A 113 9.81 4.91 -5.54
CA PRO A 113 10.88 4.34 -4.73
C PRO A 113 10.36 3.72 -3.43
N HIS A 114 10.65 2.43 -3.20
CA HIS A 114 10.14 1.69 -2.05
C HIS A 114 11.16 0.70 -1.50
N ALA A 115 10.94 0.25 -0.27
CA ALA A 115 11.57 -0.95 0.28
C ALA A 115 10.53 -2.09 0.34
N THR A 116 10.98 -3.35 0.30
CA THR A 116 10.11 -4.53 0.33
C THR A 116 10.28 -5.29 1.65
N PHE A 117 9.21 -5.93 2.12
CA PHE A 117 9.23 -6.84 3.26
C PHE A 117 8.35 -8.07 2.99
N GLU A 118 8.53 -9.13 3.76
CA GLU A 118 7.82 -10.40 3.59
C GLU A 118 6.92 -10.70 4.80
N ILE A 119 5.68 -11.07 4.53
CA ILE A 119 4.72 -11.62 5.49
C ILE A 119 4.62 -13.12 5.24
N GLU A 120 4.66 -13.89 6.32
CA GLU A 120 4.59 -15.34 6.34
C GLU A 120 3.18 -15.82 6.67
N GLU A 121 2.78 -16.95 6.11
CA GLU A 121 1.60 -17.72 6.50
C GLU A 121 1.99 -19.20 6.48
N ASP A 122 1.79 -19.90 7.60
CA ASP A 122 2.13 -21.32 7.76
C ASP A 122 3.58 -21.69 7.35
N GLY A 123 4.51 -20.75 7.49
CA GLY A 123 5.94 -20.93 7.20
C GLY A 123 6.33 -20.70 5.73
N GLU A 124 5.41 -20.21 4.90
CA GLU A 124 5.65 -19.80 3.51
C GLU A 124 5.41 -18.30 3.34
N THR A 125 6.03 -17.67 2.34
CA THR A 125 5.84 -16.25 2.06
C THR A 125 4.47 -16.03 1.43
N TYR A 126 3.54 -15.45 2.19
CA TYR A 126 2.19 -15.11 1.73
C TYR A 126 2.17 -13.82 0.90
N CYS A 127 2.87 -12.78 1.37
CA CYS A 127 2.83 -11.45 0.76
C CYS A 127 4.22 -10.80 0.78
N ARG A 128 4.64 -10.25 -0.37
CA ARG A 128 5.75 -9.30 -0.43
C ARG A 128 5.20 -7.87 -0.46
N GLY A 129 5.09 -7.27 0.71
CA GLY A 129 4.61 -5.90 0.89
C GLY A 129 5.68 -4.86 0.54
N ILE A 130 5.26 -3.60 0.46
CA ILE A 130 6.14 -2.46 0.19
C ILE A 130 5.98 -1.34 1.23
N VAL A 131 7.07 -0.62 1.48
CA VAL A 131 7.09 0.60 2.29
C VAL A 131 7.51 1.77 1.40
N ILE A 132 6.65 2.79 1.33
CA ILE A 132 6.83 4.00 0.53
C ILE A 132 6.93 5.22 1.46
N ASP A 133 7.71 6.23 1.06
CA ASP A 133 7.70 7.54 1.70
C ASP A 133 6.66 8.45 1.01
N VAL A 134 5.83 9.15 1.76
CA VAL A 134 4.86 10.13 1.24
C VAL A 134 5.56 11.21 0.41
N ALA A 135 6.80 11.58 0.73
CA ALA A 135 7.58 12.53 -0.06
C ALA A 135 7.84 12.05 -1.50
N ASP A 136 7.92 10.73 -1.71
CA ASP A 136 8.10 10.11 -3.03
C ASP A 136 6.80 10.04 -3.85
N LEU A 137 5.66 10.45 -3.26
CA LEU A 137 4.36 10.57 -3.96
C LEU A 137 4.14 11.92 -4.63
N ALA A 138 5.01 12.91 -4.36
CA ALA A 138 4.93 14.18 -5.05
C ALA A 138 5.17 14.00 -6.55
N PRO A 139 4.47 14.74 -7.43
CA PRO A 139 4.79 14.76 -8.84
C PRO A 139 6.27 15.16 -9.00
N ALA A 140 7.01 14.47 -9.86
CA ALA A 140 8.34 14.91 -10.23
C ALA A 140 8.23 16.35 -10.79
N ALA A 141 8.99 17.28 -10.21
CA ALA A 141 9.01 18.69 -10.60
C ALA A 141 9.54 18.90 -12.02
#